data_AF-A0A536DRC2-F1
#
_entry.id   AF-A0A536DRC2-F1
#
_cell.length_a   1.000
_cell.length_b   1.000
_cell.length_c   1.000
_cell.angle_alpha   90.00
_cell.angle_beta   90.00
_cell.angle_gamma   90.00
#
_symmetry.space_group_name_H-M   'P 1'
#
loop_
_entity.id
_entity.type
_entity.pdbx_description
1 polymer ?
#
loop_
_entity_poly.entity_id
_entity_poly.type
_entity_poly.pdbx_seq_one_letter_code
_entity_poly.pdbx_strand_id
1 'polypeptide(L)' 'MAEAATQKDRRGALVRAAYNQIAEHGFEGLRTREVAGEAGVNIATLHYYFPTKEKLIEGVVEHAMERFRTTDHARDQ' A
#
# COMPACT_ATOMS: atom_id res chain seq x y z
N MET A 1 -17.14 -15.19 -3.91
CA MET A 1 -17.03 -13.71 -3.93
C MET A 1 -16.42 -13.15 -2.64
N ALA A 2 -16.70 -13.72 -1.45
CA ALA A 2 -16.12 -13.27 -0.18
C ALA A 2 -14.57 -13.31 -0.11
N GLU A 3 -13.93 -14.34 -0.70
CA GLU A 3 -12.45 -14.46 -0.71
C GLU A 3 -11.74 -13.37 -1.52
N ALA A 4 -12.29 -12.98 -2.67
CA ALA A 4 -11.72 -11.94 -3.51
C ALA A 4 -11.78 -10.56 -2.84
N ALA A 5 -12.84 -10.29 -2.06
CA ALA A 5 -12.98 -9.07 -1.29
C ALA A 5 -11.91 -9.00 -0.17
N THR A 6 -11.70 -10.08 0.57
CA THR A 6 -10.65 -10.19 1.59
C THR A 6 -9.24 -10.07 1.00
N GLN A 7 -9.01 -10.65 -0.18
CA GLN A 7 -7.73 -10.56 -0.89
C GLN A 7 -7.43 -9.12 -1.34
N LYS A 8 -8.42 -8.44 -1.94
CA LYS A 8 -8.30 -7.03 -2.37
C LYS A 8 -8.09 -6.10 -1.17
N ASP A 9 -8.77 -6.36 -0.06
CA ASP A 9 -8.62 -5.60 1.18
C ASP A 9 -7.21 -5.73 1.76
N ARG A 10 -6.63 -6.95 1.79
CA ARG A 10 -5.25 -7.19 2.24
C ARG A 10 -4.21 -6.49 1.37
N ARG A 11 -4.33 -6.58 0.03
CA ARG A 11 -3.44 -5.85 -0.88
C ARG A 11 -3.52 -4.34 -0.61
N GLY A 12 -4.73 -3.81 -0.44
CA GLY A 12 -4.95 -2.41 -0.12
C GLY A 12 -4.36 -2.00 1.24
N ALA A 13 -4.49 -2.84 2.27
CA ALA A 13 -3.92 -2.60 3.59
C ALA A 13 -2.39 -2.50 3.54
N LEU A 14 -1.73 -3.41 2.84
CA LEU A 14 -0.28 -3.39 2.61
C LEU A 14 0.17 -2.11 1.89
N VAL A 15 -0.57 -1.67 0.88
CA VAL A 15 -0.27 -0.43 0.15
C VAL A 15 -0.43 0.80 1.04
N ARG A 16 -1.49 0.86 1.85
CA ARG A 16 -1.71 1.98 2.79
C ARG A 16 -0.62 2.05 3.87
N ALA A 17 -0.26 0.92 4.45
CA ALA A 17 0.83 0.85 5.43
C ALA A 17 2.17 1.31 4.82
N ALA A 18 2.52 0.81 3.63
CA ALA A 18 3.73 1.23 2.93
C ALA A 18 3.70 2.72 2.55
N TYR A 19 2.56 3.26 2.14
CA TYR A 19 2.39 4.68 1.86
C TYR A 19 2.68 5.52 3.10
N ASN A 20 2.10 5.17 4.26
CA ASN A 20 2.33 5.89 5.51
C ASN A 20 3.81 5.84 5.90
N GLN A 21 4.43 4.67 5.83
CA GLN A 21 5.85 4.53 6.18
C GLN A 21 6.76 5.38 5.28
N ILE A 22 6.47 5.45 3.98
CA ILE A 22 7.22 6.30 3.04
C ILE A 22 6.95 7.78 3.32
N ALA A 23 5.72 8.15 3.66
CA ALA A 23 5.37 9.53 3.99
C ALA A 23 6.08 10.02 5.27
N GLU A 24 6.27 9.13 6.26
CA GLU A 24 6.90 9.46 7.55
C GLU A 24 8.42 9.36 7.53
N HIS A 25 8.99 8.41 6.77
CA HIS A 25 10.41 8.06 6.85
C HIS A 25 11.15 8.12 5.50
N GLY A 26 10.46 8.47 4.42
CA GLY A 26 11.01 8.45 3.07
C GLY A 26 11.20 7.03 2.50
N PHE A 27 11.64 6.95 1.25
CA PHE A 27 11.80 5.67 0.52
C PHE A 27 12.89 4.77 1.11
N GLU A 28 13.99 5.36 1.57
CA GLU A 28 15.08 4.62 2.24
C GLU A 28 14.61 4.06 3.60
N GLY A 29 13.63 4.71 4.23
CA GLY A 29 13.00 4.29 5.48
C GLY A 29 12.05 3.09 5.35
N LEU A 30 11.57 2.74 4.16
CA LEU A 30 10.60 1.65 3.98
C LEU A 30 11.16 0.29 4.44
N ARG A 31 10.51 -0.33 5.42
CA ARG A 31 10.81 -1.67 5.97
C ARG A 31 9.60 -2.59 5.76
N THR A 32 9.74 -3.58 4.88
CA THR A 32 8.64 -4.52 4.54
C THR A 32 8.09 -5.29 5.75
N ARG A 33 8.90 -5.55 6.78
CA ARG A 33 8.42 -6.19 8.02
C ARG A 33 7.46 -5.31 8.81
N GLU A 34 7.73 -4.00 8.89
CA GLU A 34 6.87 -3.04 9.59
C GLU A 34 5.56 -2.86 8.81
N VAL A 35 5.64 -2.72 7.48
CA VAL A 35 4.47 -2.71 6.59
C VAL A 35 3.58 -3.93 6.81
N ALA A 36 4.16 -5.13 6.87
CA ALA A 36 3.39 -6.35 7.10
C ALA A 36 2.70 -6.33 8.47
N GLY A 37 3.42 -5.91 9.51
CA GLY A 37 2.89 -5.77 10.87
C GLY A 37 1.73 -4.79 10.97
N GLU A 38 1.88 -3.60 10.39
CA GLU A 38 0.82 -2.58 10.33
C GLU A 38 -0.41 -3.06 9.55
N ALA A 39 -0.21 -3.81 8.47
CA ALA A 39 -1.29 -4.40 7.69
C ALA A 39 -1.91 -5.64 8.36
N GLY A 40 -1.42 -6.07 9.53
CA GLY A 40 -1.92 -7.24 10.26
C GLY A 40 -1.65 -8.57 9.56
N VAL A 41 -0.60 -8.65 8.73
CA VAL A 41 -0.22 -9.86 8.00
C VAL A 41 1.23 -10.26 8.28
N ASN A 42 1.58 -11.50 7.97
CA ASN A 42 2.97 -11.94 8.05
C ASN A 42 3.75 -11.53 6.78
N ILE A 43 5.08 -11.54 6.88
CA ILE A 43 5.99 -11.15 5.78
C ILE A 43 5.86 -12.05 4.54
N ALA A 44 5.53 -13.34 4.71
CA ALA A 44 5.32 -14.26 3.58
C ALA A 44 4.07 -13.88 2.77
N THR A 45 3.02 -13.43 3.46
CA THR A 45 1.79 -12.91 2.86
C THR A 45 2.04 -11.60 2.13
N LEU A 46 2.87 -10.71 2.69
CA LEU A 46 3.31 -9.52 1.97
C LEU A 46 4.02 -9.91 0.67
N HIS A 47 4.99 -10.84 0.72
CA HIS A 47 5.72 -11.28 -0.47
C HIS A 47 4.84 -12.02 -1.49
N TYR A 48 3.77 -12.67 -1.04
CA TYR A 48 2.76 -13.23 -1.95
C TYR A 48 2.07 -12.14 -2.78
N TYR A 49 1.74 -10.99 -2.19
CA TYR A 49 1.14 -9.85 -2.91
C TYR A 49 2.17 -9.00 -3.66
N PHE A 50 3.34 -8.80 -3.06
CA PHE A 50 4.40 -7.93 -3.53
C PHE A 50 5.74 -8.68 -3.45
N PRO A 51 6.09 -9.42 -4.51
CA PRO A 51 7.31 -10.24 -4.52
C PRO A 51 8.58 -9.45 -4.25
N THR A 52 8.61 -8.16 -4.62
CA THR A 52 9.75 -7.27 -4.43
C THR A 52 9.35 -5.94 -3.79
N LYS A 53 10.34 -5.23 -3.22
CA LYS A 53 10.13 -3.88 -2.66
C LYS A 53 9.66 -2.90 -3.73
N GLU A 54 10.17 -3.03 -4.95
CA GLU A 54 9.78 -2.22 -6.12
C GLU A 54 8.30 -2.42 -6.46
N LYS A 55 7.79 -3.67 -6.45
CA LYS A 55 6.37 -3.94 -6.69
C LYS A 55 5.46 -3.35 -5.62
N LEU A 56 5.91 -3.33 -4.36
CA LEU A 56 5.19 -2.64 -3.29
C LEU A 56 5.17 -1.13 -3.55
N ILE A 57 6.31 -0.54 -3.92
CA ILE A 57 6.42 0.88 -4.23
C ILE A 57 5.55 1.26 -5.44
N GLU A 58 5.53 0.46 -6.51
CA GLU A 58 4.64 0.66 -7.66
C GLU A 58 3.17 0.78 -7.20
N GLY A 59 2.72 -0.15 -6.35
CA GLY A 59 1.37 -0.11 -5.78
C GLY A 59 1.10 1.13 -4.91
N VAL A 60 2.11 1.62 -4.18
CA VAL A 60 2.01 2.88 -3.43
C VAL A 60 1.87 4.07 -4.37
N VAL A 61 2.63 4.12 -5.46
CA VAL A 61 2.56 5.20 -6.45
C VAL A 61 1.19 5.21 -7.13
N GLU A 62 0.66 4.05 -7.51
CA GLU A 62 -0.71 3.91 -8.02
C GLU A 62 -1.74 4.49 -7.04
N HIS A 63 -1.64 4.13 -5.76
CA HIS A 63 -2.55 4.63 -4.72
C HIS A 63 -2.44 6.14 -4.51
N ALA A 64 -1.22 6.68 -4.50
CA ALA A 64 -1.00 8.11 -4.37
C ALA A 64 -1.63 8.87 -5.54
N MET A 65 -1.42 8.41 -6.78
CA MET A 65 -2.03 9.02 -7.98
C MET A 65 -3.56 8.97 -7.95
N GLU A 66 -4.16 7.87 -7.49
CA GLU A 66 -5.61 7.75 -7.32
C GLU A 66 -6.14 8.78 -6.29
N ARG A 67 -5.42 8.94 -5.17
CA ARG A 67 -5.72 9.95 -4.16
C ARG A 67 -5.64 11.38 -4.69
N PHE A 68 -4.62 11.68 -5.50
CA PHE A 68 -4.46 12.99 -6.12
C PHE A 68 -5.63 13.31 -7.05
N ARG A 69 -6.00 12.38 -7.96
CA ARG A 69 -7.16 12.56 -8.86
C ARG A 69 -8.45 12.84 -8.10
N THR A 70 -8.65 12.17 -6.97
CA THR A 70 -9.85 12.32 -6.15
C THR A 70 -9.86 13.65 -5.38
N THR A 71 -8.68 14.15 -4.98
CA THR A 71 -8.56 15.43 -4.25
C THR A 71 -8.66 16.64 -5.18
N ASP A 72 -8.16 16.52 -6.41
CA ASP A 72 -8.16 17.61 -7.40
C ASP A 72 -9.58 17.94 -7.90
N HIS A 73 -10.45 16.93 -8.05
CA HIS A 73 -11.87 17.14 -8.43
C HIS A 73 -12.75 17.79 -7.34
N ALA A 74 -12.24 17.97 -6.12
CA ALA A 74 -12.97 18.69 -5.07
C ALA A 74 -12.74 20.22 -5.13
N ARG A 75 -11.81 20.72 -5.97
CA ARG A 75 -11.54 22.17 -6.09
C ARG A 75 -12.23 22.84 -7.28
N ASP A 76 -12.90 22.07 -8.14
CA ASP A 76 -13.61 22.53 -9.34
C ASP A 76 -15.15 22.48 -9.21
N GLN A 77 -15.70 22.54 -7.99
CA GLN A 77 -17.14 22.76 -7.74
C GLN A 77 -17.37 23.98 -6.85
#